data_AF-A0A3N7DQK4-F1
#
_entry.id   AF-A0A3N7DQK4-F1
#
_cell.length_a   1.000
_cell.length_b   1.000
_cell.length_c   1.000
_cell.angle_alpha   90.00
_cell.angle_beta   90.00
_cell.angle_gamma   90.00
#
_symmetry.space_group_name_H-M   'P 1'
#
loop_
_entity.id
_entity.type
_entity.pdbx_description
1 polymer ?
#
loop_
_entity_poly.entity_id
_entity_poly.type
_entity_poly.pdbx_seq_one_letter_code
_entity_poly.pdbx_strand_id
1 'polypeptide(L)'
;MAGEAKDSEQGSSAEPSKRAKTGGRVKKSIDQLMAELRVRDEIAGMRDDTTLPEELAAIYLGVSVAELAEQRKPSKRTKPAGSKSQAAVATPPKIKMIKPIREGAVGQNQKVFYKLGHLREYQESITVESSFDAAVKAGLYGFVSVHAPFFAQMEKRSDRGRAVLIGKAWDRRDPKWADRFKELIDGNLRALWLTPAEAASSRWASLSSHKAFAKPWLDALKVERQAVKAAIEGTEISEIAPEKPGKLKLVG
;
A
#
# COMPACT_ATOMS: atom_id res chain seq x y z
N MET A 1 1.14 -74.40 -41.08
CA MET A 1 0.95 -74.70 -39.65
C MET A 1 1.42 -73.46 -38.89
N ALA A 2 0.56 -72.49 -38.57
CA ALA A 2 -0.56 -72.49 -37.61
C ALA A 2 -0.11 -72.59 -36.14
N GLY A 3 -0.51 -71.60 -35.33
CA GLY A 3 -0.43 -71.54 -33.87
C GLY A 3 0.36 -70.31 -33.39
N GLU A 4 -0.23 -69.13 -33.19
CA GLU A 4 -1.11 -68.66 -32.11
C GLU A 4 -0.38 -67.92 -30.96
N ALA A 5 -0.97 -66.77 -30.61
CA ALA A 5 -0.53 -65.79 -29.65
C ALA A 5 -0.79 -66.20 -28.19
N LYS A 6 -0.13 -65.52 -27.24
CA LYS A 6 -0.76 -65.13 -25.98
C LYS A 6 -0.10 -63.91 -25.35
N ASP A 7 -0.92 -62.87 -25.21
CA ASP A 7 -0.74 -61.71 -24.36
C ASP A 7 -0.57 -62.10 -22.88
N SER A 8 0.19 -61.28 -22.14
CA SER A 8 -0.16 -60.94 -20.76
C SER A 8 0.39 -59.55 -20.40
N GLU A 9 -0.51 -58.57 -20.50
CA GLU A 9 -0.54 -57.36 -19.68
C GLU A 9 -0.71 -57.67 -18.18
N GLN A 10 -0.56 -56.62 -17.35
CA GLN A 10 -0.83 -56.46 -15.90
C GLN A 10 0.43 -56.57 -15.02
N GLY A 11 0.71 -55.66 -14.07
CA GLY A 11 0.03 -54.46 -13.58
C GLY A 11 1.02 -53.72 -12.67
N SER A 12 1.15 -52.40 -12.76
CA SER A 12 0.46 -51.44 -11.89
C SER A 12 0.54 -51.78 -10.38
N SER A 13 1.56 -51.27 -9.71
CA SER A 13 1.43 -50.79 -8.32
C SER A 13 2.39 -49.62 -8.08
N ALA A 14 2.08 -48.47 -8.70
CA ALA A 14 2.64 -47.20 -8.26
C ALA A 14 1.94 -46.80 -6.96
N GLU A 15 2.64 -46.97 -5.84
CA GLU A 15 2.15 -46.53 -4.55
C GLU A 15 1.89 -45.01 -4.57
N PRO A 16 0.73 -44.55 -4.09
CA PRO A 16 0.43 -43.13 -4.03
C PRO A 16 1.26 -42.48 -2.93
N SER A 17 2.37 -41.83 -3.30
CA SER A 17 3.13 -40.97 -2.40
C SER A 17 2.19 -39.87 -1.88
N LYS A 18 1.82 -39.96 -0.60
CA LYS A 18 1.00 -38.96 0.09
C LYS A 18 1.66 -37.59 -0.09
N ARG A 19 0.99 -36.69 -0.80
CA ARG A 19 1.40 -35.29 -0.97
C ARG A 19 1.63 -34.69 0.41
N ALA A 20 2.86 -34.28 0.68
CA ALA A 20 3.19 -33.55 1.89
C ALA A 20 2.31 -32.30 1.97
N LYS A 21 1.66 -32.10 3.12
CA LYS A 21 0.89 -30.89 3.43
C LYS A 21 1.84 -29.68 3.41
N THR A 22 1.88 -28.93 2.32
CA THR A 22 2.50 -27.60 2.21
C THR A 22 1.62 -26.58 2.92
N GLY A 23 1.69 -26.58 4.25
CA GLY A 23 0.98 -25.66 5.13
C GLY A 23 1.94 -24.91 6.04
N GLY A 24 2.92 -24.22 5.46
CA GLY A 24 3.85 -23.37 6.20
C GLY A 24 4.46 -22.33 5.28
N ARG A 25 4.42 -21.06 5.68
CA ARG A 25 5.08 -19.96 4.98
C ARG A 25 6.59 -20.20 5.09
N VAL A 26 7.18 -20.85 4.08
CA VAL A 26 8.63 -21.06 4.01
C VAL A 26 9.27 -19.67 3.98
N LYS A 27 10.00 -19.32 5.04
CA LYS A 27 10.79 -18.09 5.07
C LYS A 27 11.92 -18.26 4.05
N LYS A 28 12.00 -17.37 3.07
CA LYS A 28 13.11 -17.34 2.12
C LYS A 28 14.41 -17.12 2.88
N SER A 29 15.49 -17.78 2.47
CA SER A 29 16.81 -17.52 3.05
C SER A 29 17.29 -16.11 2.67
N ILE A 30 18.24 -15.56 3.43
CA ILE A 30 18.85 -14.27 3.12
C ILE A 30 19.46 -14.29 1.71
N ASP A 31 20.12 -15.38 1.33
CA ASP A 31 20.72 -15.52 -0.01
C ASP A 31 19.67 -15.49 -1.13
N GLN A 32 18.51 -16.10 -0.91
CA GLN A 32 17.38 -16.06 -1.86
C GLN A 32 16.82 -14.63 -1.99
N LEU A 33 16.71 -13.89 -0.88
CA LEU A 33 16.29 -12.49 -0.92
C LEU A 33 17.30 -11.61 -1.66
N MET A 34 18.60 -11.83 -1.43
CA MET A 34 19.66 -11.11 -2.13
C MET A 34 19.68 -11.41 -3.63
N ALA A 35 19.40 -12.67 -4.02
CA ALA A 35 19.25 -13.03 -5.42
C ALA A 35 18.04 -12.35 -6.08
N GLU A 36 16.90 -12.30 -5.39
CA GLU A 36 15.71 -11.58 -5.87
C GLU A 36 15.94 -10.08 -6.03
N LEU A 37 16.70 -9.45 -5.12
CA LEU A 37 17.08 -8.04 -5.24
C LEU A 37 17.95 -7.78 -6.47
N ARG A 38 18.94 -8.64 -6.75
CA ARG A 38 19.78 -8.50 -7.96
C ARG A 38 18.97 -8.62 -9.24
N VAL A 39 18.07 -9.62 -9.30
CA VAL A 39 17.16 -9.79 -10.43
C VAL A 39 16.26 -8.56 -10.60
N ARG A 40 15.79 -7.98 -9.49
CA ARG A 40 14.99 -6.76 -9.53
C ARG A 40 15.76 -5.56 -10.09
N ASP A 41 17.02 -5.38 -9.67
CA ASP A 41 17.88 -4.31 -10.18
C ASP A 41 18.18 -4.47 -11.68
N GLU A 42 18.41 -5.69 -12.14
CA GLU A 42 18.58 -6.00 -13.56
C GLU A 42 17.31 -5.68 -14.36
N ILE A 43 16.14 -6.09 -13.87
CA ILE A 43 14.85 -5.77 -14.49
C ILE A 43 14.62 -4.26 -14.52
N ALA A 44 15.00 -3.55 -13.46
CA ALA A 44 14.83 -2.10 -13.38
C ALA A 44 15.62 -1.37 -14.47
N GLY A 45 16.77 -1.90 -14.91
CA GLY A 45 17.57 -1.36 -16.01
C GLY A 45 17.05 -1.64 -17.42
N MET A 46 16.02 -2.48 -17.58
CA MET A 46 15.48 -2.84 -18.90
C MET A 46 14.60 -1.72 -19.50
N ARG A 47 14.34 -1.81 -20.81
CA ARG A 47 13.47 -0.87 -21.54
C ARG A 47 12.00 -1.08 -21.19
N ASP A 48 11.19 -0.03 -21.26
CA ASP A 48 9.76 -0.08 -20.91
C ASP A 48 8.91 -1.03 -21.76
N ASP A 49 9.32 -1.25 -23.01
CA ASP A 49 8.66 -2.20 -23.92
C ASP A 49 8.94 -3.66 -23.59
N THR A 50 9.85 -3.94 -22.65
CA THR A 50 10.17 -5.31 -22.23
C THR A 50 8.95 -5.97 -21.61
N THR A 51 8.63 -7.18 -22.07
CA THR A 51 7.53 -8.00 -21.57
C THR A 51 8.05 -9.00 -20.55
N LEU A 52 7.53 -8.90 -19.33
CA LEU A 52 7.87 -9.79 -18.22
C LEU A 52 6.79 -10.86 -18.02
N PRO A 53 7.18 -12.13 -17.78
CA PRO A 53 6.28 -13.14 -17.27
C PRO A 53 5.85 -12.82 -15.83
N GLU A 54 4.77 -13.44 -15.40
CA GLU A 54 4.14 -13.20 -14.09
C GLU A 54 5.10 -13.29 -12.89
N GLU A 55 6.01 -14.25 -12.88
CA GLU A 55 6.98 -14.43 -11.80
C GLU A 55 7.97 -13.27 -11.70
N LEU A 56 8.52 -12.82 -12.84
CA LEU A 56 9.46 -11.69 -12.87
C LEU A 56 8.75 -10.36 -12.60
N ALA A 57 7.49 -10.21 -13.02
CA ALA A 57 6.67 -9.06 -12.67
C ALA A 57 6.41 -8.99 -11.15
N ALA A 58 6.15 -10.14 -10.50
CA ALA A 58 5.96 -10.22 -9.05
C ALA A 58 7.25 -9.87 -8.30
N ILE A 59 8.40 -10.38 -8.75
CA ILE A 59 9.73 -10.03 -8.20
C ILE A 59 10.00 -8.52 -8.36
N TYR A 60 9.73 -7.97 -9.54
CA TYR A 60 9.93 -6.54 -9.81
C TYR A 60 9.09 -5.64 -8.89
N LEU A 61 7.83 -6.02 -8.67
CA LEU A 61 6.90 -5.32 -7.78
C LEU A 61 7.13 -5.60 -6.30
N GLY A 62 7.91 -6.64 -5.94
CA GLY A 62 8.13 -7.05 -4.56
C GLY A 62 6.90 -7.67 -3.89
N VAL A 63 6.02 -8.32 -4.66
CA VAL A 63 4.79 -8.98 -4.18
C VAL A 63 4.82 -10.47 -4.52
N SER A 64 3.94 -11.26 -3.91
CA SER A 64 3.75 -12.66 -4.32
C SER A 64 2.95 -12.77 -5.63
N VAL A 65 3.16 -13.86 -6.36
CA VAL A 65 2.38 -14.18 -7.57
C VAL A 65 0.88 -14.28 -7.27
N ALA A 66 0.52 -14.78 -6.09
CA ALA A 66 -0.87 -14.84 -5.64
C ALA A 66 -1.47 -13.45 -5.41
N GLU A 67 -0.74 -12.53 -4.76
CA GLU A 67 -1.17 -11.14 -4.58
C GLU A 67 -1.29 -10.42 -5.92
N LEU A 68 -0.33 -10.63 -6.83
CA LEU A 68 -0.41 -10.11 -8.20
C LEU A 68 -1.65 -10.66 -8.93
N ALA A 69 -2.01 -11.93 -8.69
CA ALA A 69 -3.21 -12.54 -9.22
C ALA A 69 -4.51 -11.94 -8.68
N GLU A 70 -4.54 -11.54 -7.42
CA GLU A 70 -5.68 -10.87 -6.80
C GLU A 70 -5.83 -9.44 -7.30
N GLN A 71 -4.73 -8.71 -7.48
CA GLN A 71 -4.72 -7.36 -8.05
C GLN A 71 -5.22 -7.31 -9.51
N ARG A 72 -5.20 -8.44 -10.22
CA ARG A 72 -5.83 -8.60 -11.55
C ARG A 72 -7.35 -8.71 -11.51
N LYS A 73 -7.93 -9.22 -10.42
CA LYS A 73 -9.37 -9.49 -10.37
C LYS A 73 -10.10 -8.13 -10.41
N PRO A 74 -11.21 -8.02 -11.17
CA PRO A 74 -12.03 -6.82 -11.08
C PRO A 74 -12.44 -6.67 -9.62
N SER A 75 -12.21 -5.49 -9.04
CA SER A 75 -12.76 -5.14 -7.74
C SER A 75 -14.24 -5.51 -7.79
N LYS A 76 -14.64 -6.51 -7.00
CA LYS A 76 -16.05 -6.74 -6.76
C LYS A 76 -16.52 -5.43 -6.16
N ARG A 77 -17.34 -4.68 -6.90
CA ARG A 77 -18.18 -3.63 -6.35
C ARG A 77 -18.89 -4.26 -5.15
N THR A 78 -18.34 -4.11 -3.96
CA THR A 78 -19.10 -4.27 -2.73
C THR A 78 -20.15 -3.18 -2.82
N LYS A 79 -21.38 -3.56 -3.17
CA LYS A 79 -22.54 -2.70 -2.92
C LYS A 79 -22.44 -2.27 -1.45
N PRO A 80 -22.76 -1.02 -1.09
CA PRO A 80 -22.65 -0.55 0.29
C PRO A 80 -23.74 -1.27 1.10
N ALA A 81 -23.40 -2.42 1.67
CA ALA A 81 -24.22 -3.08 2.66
C ALA A 81 -23.85 -2.49 4.02
N GLY A 82 -24.51 -1.39 4.37
CA GLY A 82 -24.95 -1.10 5.73
C GLY A 82 -23.96 -1.18 6.89
N SER A 83 -22.65 -0.97 6.70
CA SER A 83 -21.70 -0.87 7.82
C SER A 83 -21.04 0.50 7.86
N LYS A 84 -21.41 1.29 8.88
CA LYS A 84 -20.67 2.48 9.29
C LYS A 84 -19.29 2.01 9.78
N SER A 85 -18.25 2.76 9.41
CA SER A 85 -16.83 2.54 9.74
C SER A 85 -16.09 1.52 8.87
N GLN A 86 -15.66 1.96 7.69
CA GLN A 86 -14.30 1.73 7.19
C GLN A 86 -14.05 2.72 6.05
N ALA A 87 -13.00 3.52 6.22
CA ALA A 87 -12.57 4.49 5.23
C ALA A 87 -12.39 3.80 3.86
N ALA A 88 -12.90 4.43 2.81
CA ALA A 88 -12.72 3.96 1.45
C ALA A 88 -11.21 3.89 1.14
N VAL A 89 -10.64 2.69 1.25
CA VAL A 89 -9.29 2.40 0.76
C VAL A 89 -9.34 2.66 -0.75
N ALA A 90 -8.61 3.69 -1.19
CA ALA A 90 -8.47 3.99 -2.61
C ALA A 90 -8.06 2.71 -3.34
N THR A 91 -8.92 2.22 -4.23
CA THR A 91 -8.65 1.00 -4.98
C THR A 91 -7.39 1.25 -5.83
N PRO A 92 -6.34 0.43 -5.72
CA PRO A 92 -5.16 0.59 -6.56
C PRO A 92 -5.56 0.58 -8.03
N PRO A 93 -4.94 1.41 -8.89
CA PRO A 93 -5.22 1.40 -10.32
C PRO A 93 -4.94 0.02 -10.91
N LYS A 94 -5.66 -0.34 -11.97
CA LYS A 94 -5.55 -1.70 -12.55
C LYS A 94 -4.21 -1.89 -13.24
N ILE A 95 -3.52 -2.98 -12.88
CA ILE A 95 -2.33 -3.43 -13.61
C ILE A 95 -2.75 -3.89 -15.01
N LYS A 96 -2.18 -3.27 -16.05
CA LYS A 96 -2.41 -3.66 -17.45
C LYS A 96 -1.66 -4.97 -17.72
N MET A 97 -2.35 -5.93 -18.36
CA MET A 97 -1.80 -7.25 -18.70
C MET A 97 -1.95 -7.55 -20.18
N ILE A 98 -1.00 -8.30 -20.72
CA ILE A 98 -1.04 -8.86 -22.07
C ILE A 98 -1.35 -10.34 -21.94
N LYS A 99 -2.50 -10.75 -22.50
CA LYS A 99 -2.86 -12.15 -22.69
C LYS A 99 -2.71 -12.49 -24.17
N PRO A 100 -1.68 -13.24 -24.58
CA PRO A 100 -1.62 -13.75 -25.94
C PRO A 100 -2.73 -14.80 -26.11
N ILE A 101 -3.85 -14.40 -26.72
CA ILE A 101 -4.94 -15.31 -27.06
C ILE A 101 -4.48 -16.10 -28.29
N ARG A 102 -4.26 -17.40 -28.15
CA ARG A 102 -4.13 -18.30 -29.30
C ARG A 102 -5.53 -18.56 -29.87
N GLU A 103 -5.71 -18.44 -31.18
CA GLU A 103 -6.97 -18.78 -31.85
C GLU A 103 -7.40 -20.21 -31.45
N GLY A 104 -8.62 -20.35 -30.92
CA GLY A 104 -9.18 -21.62 -30.46
C GLY A 104 -8.93 -21.98 -28.97
N ALA A 105 -8.16 -21.20 -28.21
CA ALA A 105 -7.87 -21.52 -26.81
C ALA A 105 -8.99 -21.12 -25.84
N VAL A 106 -9.92 -22.04 -25.58
CA VAL A 106 -10.95 -21.93 -24.53
C VAL A 106 -10.42 -22.53 -23.22
N GLY A 107 -9.60 -21.78 -22.48
CA GLY A 107 -9.05 -22.25 -21.21
C GLY A 107 -8.55 -21.14 -20.29
N GLN A 108 -8.81 -21.28 -18.98
CA GLN A 108 -8.45 -20.29 -17.95
C GLN A 108 -6.94 -20.21 -17.61
N ASN A 109 -6.10 -21.09 -18.18
CA ASN A 109 -4.66 -21.20 -17.85
C ASN A 109 -3.75 -20.59 -18.93
N GLN A 110 -4.08 -19.39 -19.42
CA GLN A 110 -3.19 -18.68 -20.34
C GLN A 110 -2.07 -17.97 -19.57
N LYS A 111 -0.82 -18.09 -20.05
CA LYS A 111 0.32 -17.35 -19.51
C LYS A 111 0.06 -15.84 -19.61
N VAL A 112 0.25 -15.13 -18.50
CA VAL A 112 0.06 -13.67 -18.43
C VAL A 112 1.41 -12.97 -18.50
N PHE A 113 1.48 -11.94 -19.33
CA PHE A 113 2.65 -11.09 -19.47
C PHE A 113 2.32 -9.64 -19.10
N TYR A 114 3.35 -8.89 -18.70
CA TYR A 114 3.24 -7.50 -18.28
C TYR A 114 4.30 -6.68 -19.00
N LYS A 115 3.94 -5.50 -19.52
CA LYS A 115 4.96 -4.55 -19.98
C LYS A 115 5.60 -3.86 -18.78
N LEU A 116 6.92 -3.77 -18.78
CA LEU A 116 7.67 -3.11 -17.72
C LEU A 116 7.24 -1.64 -17.53
N GLY A 117 6.99 -0.90 -18.62
CA GLY A 117 6.48 0.47 -18.54
C GLY A 117 5.17 0.59 -17.75
N HIS A 118 4.24 -0.35 -17.92
CA HIS A 118 2.99 -0.37 -17.14
C HIS A 118 3.18 -0.79 -15.69
N LEU A 119 4.18 -1.64 -15.41
CA LEU A 119 4.55 -1.96 -14.04
C LEU A 119 5.20 -0.77 -13.33
N ARG A 120 5.98 0.05 -14.05
CA ARG A 120 6.51 1.33 -13.55
C ARG A 120 5.41 2.34 -13.27
N GLU A 121 4.51 2.58 -14.24
CA GLU A 121 3.31 3.42 -14.04
C GLU A 121 2.50 2.96 -12.81
N TYR A 122 2.37 1.64 -12.62
CA TYR A 122 1.69 1.07 -11.48
C TYR A 122 2.46 1.27 -10.17
N GLN A 123 3.78 1.05 -10.15
CA GLN A 123 4.61 1.36 -8.97
C GLN A 123 4.49 2.83 -8.61
N GLU A 124 4.65 3.74 -9.56
CA GLU A 124 4.53 5.19 -9.37
C GLU A 124 3.18 5.58 -8.77
N SER A 125 2.11 4.92 -9.21
CA SER A 125 0.77 5.15 -8.67
C SER A 125 0.55 4.62 -7.24
N ILE A 126 1.42 3.70 -6.75
CA ILE A 126 1.35 3.08 -5.42
C ILE A 126 2.38 3.66 -4.46
N THR A 127 3.56 4.01 -4.97
CA THR A 127 4.57 4.82 -4.28
C THR A 127 3.98 6.19 -4.12
N VAL A 128 3.30 6.32 -2.99
CA VAL A 128 2.65 7.47 -2.45
C VAL A 128 3.16 8.80 -3.03
N GLU A 129 2.25 9.55 -3.65
CA GLU A 129 2.55 10.71 -4.52
C GLU A 129 3.34 11.84 -3.85
N SER A 130 3.40 11.83 -2.51
CA SER A 130 4.29 12.66 -1.72
C SER A 130 4.59 12.00 -0.36
N SER A 131 5.72 12.33 0.26
CA SER A 131 6.02 11.88 1.63
C SER A 131 4.98 12.38 2.64
N PHE A 132 4.22 13.43 2.31
CA PHE A 132 3.06 13.86 3.08
C PHE A 132 1.90 12.86 2.98
N ASP A 133 1.57 12.40 1.78
CA ASP A 133 0.55 11.36 1.61
C ASP A 133 1.00 10.06 2.30
N ALA A 134 2.31 9.80 2.38
CA ALA A 134 2.84 8.67 3.12
C ALA A 134 2.65 8.87 4.62
N ALA A 135 2.88 10.09 5.14
CA ALA A 135 2.58 10.44 6.52
C ALA A 135 1.09 10.32 6.84
N VAL A 136 0.19 10.76 5.94
CA VAL A 136 -1.27 10.60 6.10
C VAL A 136 -1.65 9.13 6.16
N LYS A 137 -1.09 8.30 5.26
CA LYS A 137 -1.33 6.84 5.27
C LYS A 137 -0.75 6.15 6.50
N ALA A 138 0.35 6.67 7.05
CA ALA A 138 0.94 6.21 8.31
C ALA A 138 0.16 6.68 9.56
N GLY A 139 -0.95 7.42 9.37
CA GLY A 139 -1.86 7.81 10.43
C GLY A 139 -1.22 8.73 11.47
N LEU A 140 -1.57 8.53 12.74
CA LEU A 140 -1.12 9.39 13.84
C LEU A 140 0.40 9.38 14.01
N TYR A 141 1.06 8.24 13.77
CA TYR A 141 2.51 8.14 13.83
C TYR A 141 3.15 9.05 12.77
N GLY A 142 2.66 9.00 11.53
CA GLY A 142 3.14 9.87 10.46
C GLY A 142 2.89 11.35 10.75
N PHE A 143 1.75 11.68 11.38
CA PHE A 143 1.39 13.04 11.75
C PHE A 143 2.39 13.70 12.70
N VAL A 144 2.91 12.96 13.69
CA VAL A 144 3.74 13.52 14.77
C VAL A 144 5.24 13.28 14.61
N SER A 145 5.67 12.32 13.79
CA SER A 145 7.09 11.90 13.75
C SER A 145 7.78 12.16 12.41
N VAL A 146 7.04 12.16 11.30
CA VAL A 146 7.64 12.28 9.96
C VAL A 146 7.82 13.74 9.63
N HIS A 147 9.06 14.18 9.49
CA HIS A 147 9.37 15.54 9.03
C HIS A 147 9.18 15.64 7.51
N ALA A 148 8.54 16.71 7.07
CA ALA A 148 8.35 17.05 5.67
C ALA A 148 8.77 18.51 5.42
N PRO A 149 9.26 18.84 4.22
CA PRO A 149 9.63 20.20 3.89
C PRO A 149 8.40 21.04 3.49
N PHE A 150 8.41 22.28 3.95
CA PHE A 150 7.40 23.30 3.68
C PHE A 150 8.08 24.56 3.13
N PHE A 151 7.45 25.18 2.13
CA PHE A 151 7.82 26.53 1.72
C PHE A 151 7.34 27.50 2.78
N ALA A 152 8.21 28.41 3.22
CA ALA A 152 7.89 29.46 4.16
C ALA A 152 8.43 30.80 3.68
N GLN A 153 7.72 31.87 4.04
CA GLN A 153 8.20 33.23 3.79
C GLN A 153 9.49 33.48 4.57
N MET A 154 10.37 34.29 3.97
CA MET A 154 11.49 34.87 4.68
C MET A 154 10.99 35.68 5.86
N GLU A 155 11.69 35.58 6.98
CA GLU A 155 11.27 36.18 8.23
C GLU A 155 11.33 37.70 8.13
N LYS A 156 10.18 38.37 8.25
CA LYS A 156 10.15 39.83 8.37
C LYS A 156 10.41 40.21 9.81
N ARG A 157 11.01 41.39 10.03
CA ARG A 157 11.27 41.94 11.37
C ARG A 157 10.00 42.05 12.24
N SER A 158 8.82 42.12 11.60
CA SER A 158 7.50 42.09 12.23
C SER A 158 7.07 40.74 12.79
N ASP A 159 7.67 39.63 12.33
CA ASP A 159 7.10 38.29 12.51
C ASP A 159 7.53 37.61 13.82
N ARG A 160 8.31 38.30 14.67
CA ARG A 160 8.73 37.87 16.03
C ARG A 160 9.15 36.39 16.09
N GLY A 161 9.97 35.90 15.15
CA GLY A 161 10.44 34.50 15.21
C GLY A 161 9.47 33.45 14.66
N ARG A 162 8.26 33.81 14.20
CA ARG A 162 7.27 32.82 13.76
C ARG A 162 7.25 32.70 12.23
N ALA A 163 7.63 31.53 11.74
CA ALA A 163 7.56 31.23 10.32
C ALA A 163 6.11 31.23 9.80
N VAL A 164 5.91 31.86 8.63
CA VAL A 164 4.65 31.86 7.90
C VAL A 164 4.78 30.88 6.73
N LEU A 165 4.09 29.75 6.83
CA LEU A 165 4.10 28.69 5.82
C LEU A 165 3.24 29.09 4.62
N ILE A 166 3.73 28.83 3.42
CA ILE A 166 3.02 29.10 2.16
C ILE A 166 2.32 27.84 1.68
N GLY A 167 3.03 26.71 1.76
CA GLY A 167 2.54 25.44 1.25
C GLY A 167 3.54 24.32 1.43
N LYS A 168 3.12 23.11 1.11
CA LYS A 168 3.98 21.92 1.14
C LYS A 168 5.03 22.04 0.03
N ALA A 169 6.29 21.72 0.34
CA ALA A 169 7.37 21.79 -0.65
C ALA A 169 7.43 20.59 -1.59
N TRP A 170 6.79 19.47 -1.22
CA TRP A 170 6.75 18.26 -2.05
C TRP A 170 5.43 18.03 -2.79
N ASP A 171 4.48 18.95 -2.67
CA ASP A 171 3.20 18.83 -3.36
C ASP A 171 3.32 19.31 -4.81
N ARG A 172 3.78 18.40 -5.69
CA ARG A 172 3.95 18.66 -7.13
C ARG A 172 2.63 18.92 -7.86
N ARG A 173 1.49 18.66 -7.21
CA ARG A 173 0.17 18.98 -7.74
C ARG A 173 -0.20 20.44 -7.56
N ASP A 174 0.55 21.19 -6.74
CA ASP A 174 0.38 22.62 -6.64
C ASP A 174 0.74 23.27 -7.98
N PRO A 175 -0.19 23.94 -8.67
CA PRO A 175 0.10 24.58 -9.96
C PRO A 175 1.22 25.62 -9.88
N LYS A 176 1.46 26.19 -8.71
CA LYS A 176 2.51 27.19 -8.45
C LYS A 176 3.78 26.57 -7.88
N TRP A 177 3.91 25.24 -7.90
CA TRP A 177 5.06 24.55 -7.32
C TRP A 177 6.38 24.99 -7.95
N ALA A 178 6.43 25.04 -9.29
CA ALA A 178 7.65 25.43 -10.02
C ALA A 178 8.08 26.86 -9.71
N ASP A 179 7.13 27.79 -9.64
CA ASP A 179 7.38 29.19 -9.30
C ASP A 179 7.94 29.32 -7.88
N ARG A 180 7.34 28.64 -6.90
CA ARG A 180 7.83 28.65 -5.51
C ARG A 180 9.18 27.96 -5.36
N PHE A 181 9.44 26.91 -6.15
CA PHE A 181 10.75 26.28 -6.16
C PHE A 181 11.81 27.24 -6.72
N LYS A 182 11.49 27.98 -7.78
CA LYS A 182 12.36 29.05 -8.29
C LYS A 182 12.59 30.14 -7.24
N GLU A 183 11.54 30.61 -6.57
CA GLU A 183 11.66 31.60 -5.49
C GLU A 183 12.51 31.10 -4.31
N LEU A 184 12.49 29.80 -4.02
CA LEU A 184 13.37 29.17 -3.03
C LEU A 184 14.84 29.23 -3.47
N ILE A 185 15.13 28.90 -4.74
CA ILE A 185 16.49 28.97 -5.29
C ILE A 185 16.99 30.43 -5.35
N ASP A 186 16.11 31.36 -5.70
CA ASP A 186 16.40 32.80 -5.76
C ASP A 186 16.53 33.42 -4.35
N GLY A 187 16.32 32.65 -3.27
CA GLY A 187 16.47 33.09 -1.88
C GLY A 187 15.31 33.94 -1.35
N ASN A 188 14.21 34.04 -2.09
CA ASN A 188 13.01 34.79 -1.70
C ASN A 188 12.09 33.98 -0.76
N LEU A 189 12.24 32.65 -0.76
CA LEU A 189 11.61 31.73 0.18
C LEU A 189 12.65 30.94 0.97
N ARG A 190 12.20 30.37 2.09
CA ARG A 190 12.96 29.36 2.84
C ARG A 190 12.22 28.04 2.85
N ALA A 191 12.96 26.95 2.95
CA ALA A 191 12.42 25.62 3.22
C ALA A 191 12.56 25.32 4.71
N LEU A 192 11.46 24.93 5.36
CA LEU A 192 11.44 24.48 6.74
C LEU A 192 11.05 23.00 6.80
N TRP A 193 11.77 22.23 7.61
CA TRP A 193 11.46 20.84 7.87
C TRP A 193 10.66 20.75 9.16
N LEU A 194 9.40 20.37 9.05
CA LEU A 194 8.45 20.30 10.16
C LEU A 194 7.65 19.02 10.07
N THR A 195 7.19 18.52 11.21
CA THR A 195 6.17 17.47 11.24
C THR A 195 4.81 18.04 10.77
N PRO A 196 3.90 17.19 10.24
CA PRO A 196 2.55 17.63 9.92
C PRO A 196 1.81 18.25 11.12
N ALA A 197 2.06 17.79 12.33
CA ALA A 197 1.52 18.35 13.57
C ALA A 197 2.01 19.79 13.83
N GLU A 198 3.31 20.03 13.71
CA GLU A 198 3.91 21.37 13.84
C GLU A 198 3.41 22.29 12.71
N ALA A 199 3.37 21.80 11.48
CA ALA A 199 2.85 22.57 10.35
C ALA A 199 1.36 22.92 10.51
N ALA A 200 0.54 22.00 11.05
CA ALA A 200 -0.88 22.24 11.29
C ALA A 200 -1.11 23.33 12.35
N SER A 201 -0.23 23.45 13.33
CA SER A 201 -0.28 24.45 14.41
C SER A 201 0.48 25.75 14.08
N SER A 202 1.20 25.78 12.96
CA SER A 202 1.94 26.95 12.49
C SER A 202 1.04 28.02 11.84
N ARG A 203 1.61 29.20 11.59
CA ARG A 203 0.95 30.25 10.81
C ARG A 203 1.11 29.99 9.32
N TRP A 204 0.07 30.32 8.55
CA TRP A 204 0.05 30.15 7.11
C TRP A 204 -0.24 31.46 6.40
N ALA A 205 0.37 31.67 5.24
CA ALA A 205 0.14 32.83 4.38
C ALA A 205 -1.27 32.84 3.79
N SER A 206 -1.88 31.66 3.64
CA SER A 206 -3.23 31.49 3.09
C SER A 206 -4.09 30.61 3.97
N LEU A 207 -5.23 31.15 4.41
CA LEU A 207 -6.22 30.42 5.21
C LEU A 207 -6.81 29.23 4.46
N SER A 208 -7.05 29.36 3.15
CA SER A 208 -7.59 28.26 2.35
C SER A 208 -6.60 27.10 2.25
N SER A 209 -5.31 27.41 2.09
CA SER A 209 -4.23 26.42 2.05
C SER A 209 -4.05 25.73 3.39
N HIS A 210 -4.10 26.50 4.49
CA HIS A 210 -4.04 25.94 5.84
C HIS A 210 -5.21 25.00 6.14
N LYS A 211 -6.44 25.41 5.81
CA LYS A 211 -7.63 24.56 5.98
C LYS A 211 -7.55 23.29 5.14
N ALA A 212 -7.14 23.39 3.88
CA ALA A 212 -6.97 22.23 3.01
C ALA A 212 -5.93 21.25 3.56
N PHE A 213 -4.83 21.77 4.12
CA PHE A 213 -3.81 20.98 4.79
C PHE A 213 -4.29 20.33 6.08
N ALA A 214 -4.93 21.10 6.97
CA ALA A 214 -5.25 20.68 8.33
C ALA A 214 -6.51 19.79 8.41
N LYS A 215 -7.45 19.93 7.47
CA LYS A 215 -8.75 19.23 7.52
C LYS A 215 -8.63 17.70 7.62
N PRO A 216 -7.85 16.99 6.79
CA PRO A 216 -7.71 15.53 6.91
C PRO A 216 -7.21 15.08 8.29
N TRP A 217 -6.31 15.87 8.89
CA TRP A 217 -5.76 15.59 10.21
C TRP A 217 -6.75 15.87 11.34
N LEU A 218 -7.54 16.94 11.24
CA LEU A 218 -8.62 17.22 12.19
C LEU A 218 -9.66 16.09 12.18
N ASP A 219 -10.00 15.57 11.00
CA ASP A 219 -10.92 14.45 10.87
C ASP A 219 -10.33 13.18 11.51
N ALA A 220 -9.06 12.87 11.25
CA ALA A 220 -8.35 11.74 11.87
C ALA A 220 -8.30 11.86 13.40
N LEU A 221 -7.88 13.02 13.92
CA LEU A 221 -7.79 13.28 15.36
C LEU A 221 -9.15 13.22 16.05
N LYS A 222 -10.23 13.61 15.37
CA LYS A 222 -11.59 13.52 15.92
C LYS A 222 -12.01 12.06 16.11
N VAL A 223 -11.69 11.19 15.16
CA VAL A 223 -11.97 9.74 15.26
C VAL A 223 -11.20 9.14 16.42
N GLU A 224 -9.89 9.41 16.51
CA GLU A 224 -9.05 8.91 17.61
C GLU A 224 -9.55 9.40 18.98
N ARG A 225 -9.90 10.68 19.08
CA ARG A 225 -10.48 11.24 20.31
C ARG A 225 -11.77 10.52 20.72
N GLN A 226 -12.62 10.16 19.75
CA GLN A 226 -13.86 9.42 20.04
C GLN A 226 -13.57 7.98 20.48
N ALA A 227 -12.61 7.30 19.84
CA ALA A 227 -12.20 5.96 20.23
C ALA A 227 -11.66 5.91 21.67
N VAL A 228 -10.81 6.88 22.05
CA VAL A 228 -10.30 6.99 23.42
C VAL A 228 -11.43 7.20 24.43
N LYS A 229 -12.39 8.08 24.14
CA LYS A 229 -13.56 8.28 25.02
C LYS A 229 -14.37 7.00 25.20
N ALA A 230 -14.66 6.29 24.12
CA ALA A 230 -15.39 5.02 24.17
C ALA A 230 -14.61 3.96 24.97
N ALA A 231 -13.28 3.95 24.88
CA ALA A 231 -12.45 3.03 25.68
C ALA A 231 -12.48 3.38 27.18
N ILE A 232 -12.47 4.67 27.54
CA ILE A 232 -12.63 5.12 28.93
C ILE A 232 -14.01 4.68 29.47
N GLU A 233 -15.09 4.99 28.74
CA GLU A 233 -16.46 4.57 29.10
C GLU A 233 -16.57 3.03 29.23
N GLY A 234 -15.94 2.28 28.33
CA GLY A 234 -15.89 0.82 28.42
C GLY A 234 -15.13 0.32 29.65
N THR A 235 -14.08 1.03 30.06
CA THR A 235 -13.32 0.71 31.28
C THR A 235 -14.16 0.99 32.53
N GLU A 236 -14.86 2.13 32.57
CA GLU A 236 -15.79 2.47 33.66
C GLU A 236 -16.90 1.41 33.82
N ILE A 237 -17.47 0.94 32.71
CA ILE A 237 -18.49 -0.13 32.73
C ILE A 237 -17.89 -1.44 33.27
N SER A 238 -16.66 -1.78 32.88
CA SER A 238 -15.98 -3.00 33.33
C SER A 238 -15.64 -2.98 34.83
N GLU A 239 -15.36 -1.82 35.40
CA GLU A 239 -15.11 -1.69 36.84
C GLU A 239 -16.39 -1.86 37.67
N ILE A 240 -17.54 -1.40 37.17
CA ILE A 240 -18.83 -1.44 37.87
C ILE A 240 -19.51 -2.82 37.75
N ALA A 241 -19.20 -3.59 36.71
CA ALA A 241 -19.76 -4.92 36.48
C ALA A 241 -18.79 -6.03 36.93
N PRO A 242 -18.74 -6.41 38.23
CA PRO A 242 -17.98 -7.59 38.62
C PRO A 242 -18.59 -8.82 37.94
N GLU A 243 -17.76 -9.54 37.18
CA GLU A 243 -18.13 -10.80 36.54
C GLU A 243 -18.80 -11.73 37.55
N LYS A 244 -20.06 -12.12 37.31
CA LYS A 244 -20.65 -13.25 38.03
C LYS A 244 -19.88 -14.51 37.60
N PRO A 245 -19.19 -15.23 38.50
CA PRO A 245 -18.55 -16.47 38.14
C PRO A 245 -19.63 -17.48 37.72
N GLY A 246 -19.66 -17.80 36.43
CA GLY A 246 -20.57 -18.79 35.87
C GLY A 246 -20.28 -20.16 36.50
N LYS A 247 -21.28 -20.73 37.18
CA LYS A 247 -21.25 -22.11 37.66
C LYS A 247 -21.08 -23.06 36.47
N LEU A 248 -19.86 -23.55 36.25
CA LEU A 248 -19.61 -24.75 35.47
C LEU A 248 -20.24 -25.94 36.21
N LYS A 249 -21.44 -26.35 35.80
CA LYS A 249 -21.93 -27.69 36.12
C LYS A 249 -21.16 -28.69 35.27
N LEU A 250 -20.21 -29.37 35.88
CA LEU A 250 -19.68 -30.65 35.40
C LEU A 250 -20.85 -31.63 35.35
N VAL A 251 -21.23 -32.04 34.13
CA VAL A 251 -22.15 -33.15 33.90
C VAL A 251 -21.31 -34.42 34.06
N GLY A 252 -21.63 -35.20 35.09
CA GLY A 252 -21.15 -36.57 35.28
C GLY A 252 -21.93 -37.57 34.44
#